data_AF-A0A3A8TSD6-F1
#
_entry.id   AF-A0A3A8TSD6-F1
#
_cell.length_a   1.000
_cell.length_b   1.000
_cell.length_c   1.000
_cell.angle_alpha   90.00
_cell.angle_beta   90.00
_cell.angle_gamma   90.00
#
_symmetry.space_group_name_H-M   'P 1'
#
loop_
_entity.id
_entity.type
_entity.pdbx_description
1 polymer ?
#
loop_
_entity_poly.entity_id
_entity_poly.type
_entity_poly.pdbx_seq_one_letter_code
_entity_poly.pdbx_strand_id
1 'polypeptide(L)'
;MVVELVSVGTELLLGNIVNTNTQYLAEQCALLGLSMYHQVTVGDNKERLAEAVRIALGRSDVVILTGGLGPTEDDLTKEVCAEVMGMPLREDAHTRKRIEDYFKNGIFKVIPDNNWKQAQVPQGAIVLDNHNGTAPGLILEKEGKAAILLPGPPSELIPLFKGEVFEYLKKKQPEVLRSQMVKICGVGESQVEAELLDLIDKQTNPTIATYAKTGEVHLRVTARAKNEEEAKRLAKPLVKEIRHRFGDSVYSVHEEETLEMAVVKLLGKHGLTVTTAESCTGGLLAGRLVNVPGASEVFRAGFITYANKAKRKYLDVSKSTLKKYGAVSPETAREMAIGGAFAADCDACVAVTGIAGPDGGTQDKPVGLVYIATYMKEKVTVKKFQFKGNREKIREMAVVRALDLLRRSILENY
;
A
#
# COMPACT_ATOMS: atom_id res chain seq x y z
N MET A 1 5.36 -11.32 -21.18
CA MET A 1 6.62 -10.57 -21.33
C MET A 1 7.28 -10.40 -19.96
N VAL A 2 8.58 -10.68 -19.86
CA VAL A 2 9.41 -10.46 -18.67
C VAL A 2 10.10 -9.11 -18.76
N VAL A 3 10.05 -8.32 -17.69
CA VAL A 3 10.66 -6.99 -17.61
C VAL A 3 11.60 -6.91 -16.40
N GLU A 4 12.74 -6.24 -16.58
CA GLU A 4 13.68 -5.96 -15.50
C GLU A 4 13.92 -4.45 -15.38
N LEU A 5 14.05 -3.96 -14.15
CA LEU A 5 14.37 -2.55 -13.87
C LEU A 5 15.83 -2.41 -13.47
N VAL A 6 16.52 -1.43 -14.04
CA VAL A 6 17.88 -1.03 -13.65
C VAL A 6 17.86 0.46 -13.31
N SER A 7 18.00 0.80 -12.03
CA SER A 7 18.17 2.19 -11.60
C SER A 7 19.65 2.55 -11.57
N VAL A 8 20.02 3.64 -12.23
CA VAL A 8 21.38 4.14 -12.33
C VAL A 8 21.49 5.41 -11.48
N GLY A 9 22.41 5.40 -10.52
CA GLY A 9 22.69 6.55 -9.66
C GLY A 9 23.41 6.14 -8.37
N THR A 10 24.58 6.72 -8.13
CA THR A 10 25.39 6.46 -6.94
C THR A 10 24.70 6.91 -5.66
N GLU A 11 23.94 8.01 -5.72
CA GLU A 11 23.13 8.55 -4.63
C GLU A 11 22.03 7.59 -4.15
N LEU A 12 21.54 6.71 -5.03
CA LEU A 12 20.58 5.65 -4.67
C LEU A 12 21.27 4.55 -3.86
N LEU A 13 22.50 4.16 -4.23
CA LEU A 13 23.29 3.17 -3.49
C LEU A 13 23.73 3.68 -2.11
N LEU A 14 24.01 4.98 -2.02
CA LEU A 14 24.37 5.63 -0.76
C LEU A 14 23.15 5.89 0.15
N GLY A 15 21.93 5.71 -0.36
CA GLY A 15 20.70 5.96 0.39
C GLY A 15 20.41 7.45 0.62
N ASN A 16 21.04 8.35 -0.14
CA ASN A 16 20.81 9.79 -0.06
C ASN A 16 19.38 10.16 -0.50
N ILE A 17 18.83 9.38 -1.43
CA ILE A 17 17.45 9.50 -1.90
C ILE A 17 16.78 8.13 -1.91
N VAL A 18 15.48 8.12 -1.64
CA VAL A 18 14.66 6.91 -1.75
C VAL A 18 14.38 6.64 -3.24
N ASN A 19 14.58 5.40 -3.69
CA ASN A 19 14.30 4.99 -5.07
C ASN A 19 12.79 4.88 -5.34
N THR A 20 12.12 6.02 -5.46
CA THR A 20 10.68 6.11 -5.74
C THR A 20 10.34 5.75 -7.19
N ASN A 21 11.29 5.91 -8.13
CA ASN A 21 11.12 5.52 -9.53
C ASN A 21 10.87 4.02 -9.68
N THR A 22 11.64 3.20 -8.95
CA THR A 22 11.46 1.74 -8.96
C THR A 22 10.07 1.33 -8.50
N GLN A 23 9.55 1.95 -7.44
CA GLN A 23 8.18 1.70 -6.97
C GLN A 23 7.17 2.04 -8.08
N TYR A 24 7.24 3.25 -8.63
CA TYR A 24 6.33 3.72 -9.67
C TYR A 24 6.36 2.80 -10.91
N LEU A 25 7.55 2.51 -11.44
CA LEU A 25 7.70 1.67 -12.63
C LEU A 25 7.23 0.24 -12.39
N ALA A 26 7.48 -0.34 -11.21
CA ALA A 26 7.01 -1.66 -10.86
C ALA A 26 5.47 -1.73 -10.81
N GLU A 27 4.83 -0.72 -10.21
CA GLU A 27 3.37 -0.60 -10.21
C GLU A 27 2.80 -0.51 -11.63
N GLN A 28 3.40 0.31 -12.49
CA GLN A 28 2.95 0.45 -13.87
C GLN A 28 3.16 -0.82 -14.70
N CYS A 29 4.30 -1.49 -14.54
CA CYS A 29 4.57 -2.77 -15.20
C CYS A 29 3.58 -3.85 -14.75
N ALA A 30 3.24 -3.88 -13.46
CA ALA A 30 2.23 -4.78 -12.94
C ALA A 30 0.84 -4.50 -13.57
N LEU A 31 0.44 -3.24 -13.73
CA LEU A 31 -0.81 -2.88 -14.41
C LEU A 31 -0.86 -3.39 -15.86
N LEU A 32 0.28 -3.31 -16.56
CA LEU A 32 0.46 -3.81 -17.93
C LEU A 32 0.64 -5.33 -18.03
N GLY A 33 0.51 -6.06 -16.93
CA GLY A 33 0.66 -7.51 -16.92
C GLY A 33 2.05 -8.04 -17.25
N LEU A 34 3.06 -7.23 -16.98
CA LEU A 34 4.46 -7.54 -17.19
C LEU A 34 5.00 -8.28 -15.95
N SER A 35 5.70 -9.39 -16.19
CA SER A 35 6.31 -10.16 -15.11
C SER A 35 7.66 -9.57 -14.76
N MET A 36 7.79 -9.04 -13.54
CA MET A 36 9.04 -8.45 -13.03
C MET A 36 9.60 -9.32 -11.92
N TYR A 37 10.70 -10.01 -12.20
CA TYR A 37 11.34 -10.93 -11.25
C TYR A 37 12.57 -10.34 -10.57
N HIS A 38 13.18 -9.32 -11.18
CA HIS A 38 14.40 -8.69 -10.69
C HIS A 38 14.34 -7.18 -10.84
N GLN A 39 15.00 -6.49 -9.90
CA GLN A 39 15.26 -5.06 -9.92
C GLN A 39 16.70 -4.87 -9.43
N VAL A 40 17.45 -3.97 -10.07
CA VAL A 40 18.86 -3.71 -9.76
C VAL A 40 19.06 -2.21 -9.61
N THR A 41 19.84 -1.81 -8.62
CA THR A 41 20.40 -0.45 -8.52
C THR A 41 21.90 -0.54 -8.75
N VAL A 42 22.45 0.32 -9.60
CA VAL A 42 23.87 0.35 -9.96
C VAL A 42 24.38 1.79 -9.94
N GLY A 43 25.64 1.98 -9.54
CA GLY A 43 26.27 3.29 -9.54
C GLY A 43 26.80 3.70 -10.91
N ASP A 44 27.21 4.95 -11.03
CA ASP A 44 27.63 5.61 -12.27
C ASP A 44 29.05 5.19 -12.70
N ASN A 45 29.20 3.92 -13.06
CA ASN A 45 30.45 3.37 -13.58
C ASN A 45 30.18 2.48 -14.78
N LYS A 46 30.97 2.70 -15.82
CA LYS A 46 30.80 2.09 -17.14
C LYS A 46 30.76 0.56 -17.06
N GLU A 47 31.75 -0.07 -16.42
CA GLU A 47 31.89 -1.52 -16.39
C GLU A 47 30.75 -2.18 -15.62
N ARG A 48 30.43 -1.66 -14.43
CA ARG A 48 29.32 -2.15 -13.59
C ARG A 48 27.97 -2.00 -14.28
N LEU A 49 27.73 -0.85 -14.91
CA LEU A 49 26.49 -0.62 -15.66
C LEU A 49 26.41 -1.57 -16.86
N ALA A 50 27.49 -1.77 -17.61
CA ALA A 50 27.51 -2.65 -18.76
C ALA A 50 27.24 -4.12 -18.36
N GLU A 51 27.81 -4.57 -17.24
CA GLU A 51 27.52 -5.88 -16.67
C GLU A 51 26.04 -6.02 -16.29
N ALA A 52 25.49 -5.05 -15.54
CA ALA A 52 24.08 -5.06 -15.14
C ALA A 52 23.14 -5.12 -16.36
N VAL A 53 23.42 -4.33 -17.41
CA VAL A 53 22.63 -4.33 -18.65
C VAL A 53 22.71 -5.67 -19.38
N ARG A 54 23.91 -6.27 -19.50
CA ARG A 54 24.07 -7.59 -20.14
C ARG A 54 23.30 -8.68 -19.40
N ILE A 55 23.38 -8.70 -18.07
CA ILE A 55 22.66 -9.66 -17.23
C ILE A 55 21.15 -9.48 -17.41
N ALA A 56 20.66 -8.25 -17.32
CA ALA A 56 19.24 -7.94 -17.45
C ALA A 56 18.69 -8.34 -18.84
N LEU A 57 19.38 -7.97 -19.92
CA LEU A 57 19.00 -8.36 -21.29
C LEU A 57 19.03 -9.89 -21.51
N GLY A 58 19.93 -10.59 -20.80
CA GLY A 58 20.04 -12.05 -20.87
C GLY A 58 18.84 -12.81 -20.28
N ARG A 59 18.09 -12.20 -19.35
CA ARG A 59 16.99 -12.88 -18.61
C ARG A 59 15.63 -12.18 -18.67
N SER A 60 15.52 -11.08 -19.40
CA SER A 60 14.27 -10.34 -19.58
C SER A 60 14.03 -10.02 -21.05
N ASP A 61 12.78 -9.78 -21.45
CA ASP A 61 12.42 -9.36 -22.81
C ASP A 61 12.62 -7.84 -22.99
N VAL A 62 12.38 -7.08 -21.91
CA VAL A 62 12.57 -5.64 -21.86
C VAL A 62 13.34 -5.25 -20.60
N VAL A 63 14.34 -4.39 -20.75
CA VAL A 63 15.02 -3.73 -19.62
C VAL A 63 14.62 -2.27 -19.60
N ILE A 64 14.12 -1.78 -18.47
CA ILE A 64 13.84 -0.35 -18.27
C ILE A 64 14.93 0.22 -17.36
N LEU A 65 15.67 1.19 -17.90
CA LEU A 65 16.71 1.92 -17.22
C LEU A 65 16.22 3.32 -16.84
N THR A 66 16.54 3.77 -15.63
CA THR A 66 16.23 5.13 -15.16
C THR A 66 17.49 5.79 -14.60
N GLY A 67 17.74 7.04 -14.97
CA GLY A 67 18.92 7.80 -14.54
C GLY A 67 20.09 7.74 -15.53
N GLY A 68 21.06 8.64 -15.37
CA GLY A 68 22.29 8.69 -16.19
C GLY A 68 22.09 9.12 -17.65
N LEU A 69 21.09 9.96 -17.94
CA LEU A 69 20.81 10.52 -19.30
C LEU A 69 21.10 12.03 -19.40
N GLY A 70 21.60 12.64 -18.33
CA GLY A 70 22.01 14.02 -18.32
C GLY A 70 23.24 14.32 -19.19
N PRO A 71 23.71 15.56 -19.17
CA PRO A 71 24.85 16.00 -19.97
C PRO A 71 26.20 15.82 -19.25
N THR A 72 26.25 15.24 -18.05
CA THR A 72 27.50 15.14 -17.27
C THR A 72 28.34 13.93 -17.69
N GLU A 73 29.58 13.86 -17.20
CA GLU A 73 30.47 12.70 -17.45
C GLU A 73 29.94 11.42 -16.78
N ASP A 74 29.31 11.55 -15.62
CA ASP A 74 28.74 10.43 -14.87
C ASP A 74 27.44 9.90 -15.50
N ASP A 75 26.82 10.66 -16.42
CA ASP A 75 25.65 10.22 -17.20
C ASP A 75 26.05 9.23 -18.31
N LEU A 76 26.16 7.94 -17.97
CA LEU A 76 26.70 6.91 -18.86
C LEU A 76 25.66 5.96 -19.46
N THR A 77 24.38 6.09 -19.08
CA THR A 77 23.35 5.07 -19.36
C THR A 77 23.14 4.85 -20.85
N LYS A 78 23.08 5.94 -21.63
CA LYS A 78 22.87 5.86 -23.07
C LYS A 78 24.03 5.21 -23.79
N GLU A 79 25.24 5.67 -23.52
CA GLU A 79 26.49 5.20 -24.12
C GLU A 79 26.72 3.71 -23.82
N VAL A 80 26.53 3.31 -22.56
CA VAL A 80 26.72 1.92 -22.14
C VAL A 80 25.68 1.00 -22.74
N CYS A 81 24.40 1.41 -22.77
CA CYS A 81 23.35 0.59 -23.36
C CYS A 81 23.56 0.43 -24.87
N ALA A 82 23.93 1.51 -25.57
CA ALA A 82 24.27 1.50 -26.98
C ALA A 82 25.44 0.55 -27.28
N GLU A 83 26.50 0.59 -26.47
CA GLU A 83 27.65 -0.31 -26.58
C GLU A 83 27.25 -1.77 -26.39
N VAL A 84 26.52 -2.08 -25.31
CA VAL A 84 26.08 -3.45 -25.00
C VAL A 84 25.18 -4.02 -26.09
N MET A 85 24.29 -3.19 -26.67
CA MET A 85 23.43 -3.59 -27.77
C MET A 85 24.13 -3.48 -29.13
N GLY A 86 25.38 -3.02 -29.21
CA GLY A 86 26.11 -2.85 -30.47
C GLY A 86 25.41 -1.91 -31.45
N MET A 87 24.85 -0.81 -30.95
CA MET A 87 24.16 0.22 -31.71
C MET A 87 25.01 1.50 -31.70
N PRO A 88 25.66 1.89 -32.81
CA PRO A 88 26.52 3.07 -32.83
C PRO A 88 25.70 4.34 -32.58
N LEU A 89 26.28 5.30 -31.85
CA LEU A 89 25.67 6.60 -31.63
C LEU A 89 25.79 7.49 -32.88
N ARG A 90 24.72 8.21 -33.21
CA ARG A 90 24.67 9.20 -34.28
C ARG A 90 23.91 10.43 -33.78
N GLU A 91 24.27 11.60 -34.29
CA GLU A 91 23.51 12.81 -34.00
C GLU A 91 22.10 12.72 -34.59
N ASP A 92 21.09 12.99 -33.77
CA ASP A 92 19.71 13.15 -34.19
C ASP A 92 19.35 14.64 -34.33
N ALA A 93 19.06 15.05 -35.56
CA ALA A 93 18.76 16.44 -35.88
C ALA A 93 17.49 16.96 -35.17
N HIS A 94 16.51 16.08 -34.92
CA HIS A 94 15.27 16.44 -34.22
C HIS A 94 15.55 16.74 -32.74
N THR A 95 16.24 15.83 -32.05
CA THR A 95 16.67 16.01 -30.66
C THR A 95 17.56 17.25 -30.51
N ARG A 96 18.51 17.45 -31.44
CA ARG A 96 19.36 18.64 -31.45
C ARG A 96 18.52 19.92 -31.49
N LYS A 97 17.56 20.00 -32.40
CA LYS A 97 16.65 21.14 -32.52
C LYS A 97 15.81 21.36 -31.26
N ARG A 98 15.34 20.28 -30.61
CA ARG A 98 14.60 20.38 -29.35
C ARG A 98 15.45 20.95 -28.21
N ILE A 99 16.72 20.57 -28.11
CA ILE A 99 17.66 21.15 -27.15
C ILE A 99 17.84 22.64 -27.45
N GLU A 100 18.03 23.01 -28.72
CA GLU A 100 18.11 24.42 -29.13
C GLU A 100 16.85 25.21 -28.72
N ASP A 101 15.66 24.69 -28.99
CA ASP A 101 14.38 25.30 -28.63
C ASP A 101 14.19 25.40 -27.11
N TYR A 102 14.65 24.40 -26.34
CA TYR A 102 14.59 24.41 -24.88
C TYR A 102 15.41 25.57 -24.29
N PHE A 103 16.67 25.73 -24.69
CA PHE A 103 17.53 26.83 -24.22
C PHE A 103 17.07 28.18 -24.78
N LYS A 104 16.58 28.22 -26.02
CA LYS A 104 16.01 29.45 -26.60
C LYS A 104 14.82 29.98 -25.81
N ASN A 105 13.98 29.10 -25.27
CA ASN A 105 12.81 29.47 -24.47
C ASN A 105 13.10 29.51 -22.96
N GLY A 106 14.25 29.02 -22.50
CA GLY A 106 14.65 28.99 -21.10
C GLY A 106 15.33 30.27 -20.59
N ILE A 107 15.66 30.28 -19.30
CA ILE A 107 16.42 31.36 -18.65
C ILE A 107 17.91 31.34 -19.04
N PHE A 108 18.45 30.17 -19.36
CA PHE A 108 19.82 29.99 -19.83
C PHE A 108 19.81 29.90 -21.35
N LYS A 109 20.41 30.90 -22.02
CA LYS A 109 20.39 31.02 -23.49
C LYS A 109 21.59 30.39 -24.19
N VAL A 110 22.70 30.22 -23.46
CA VAL A 110 23.92 29.58 -23.98
C VAL A 110 23.79 28.08 -23.73
N ILE A 111 23.99 27.29 -24.78
CA ILE A 111 24.00 25.83 -24.72
C ILE A 111 25.46 25.40 -24.48
N PRO A 112 25.78 24.82 -23.32
CA PRO A 112 27.10 24.23 -23.09
C PRO A 112 27.36 23.03 -24.01
N ASP A 113 28.62 22.79 -24.38
CA ASP A 113 28.97 21.73 -25.34
C ASP A 113 28.58 20.32 -24.86
N ASN A 114 28.61 20.08 -23.54
CA ASN A 114 28.25 18.79 -22.97
C ASN A 114 26.76 18.45 -23.13
N ASN A 115 25.87 19.43 -23.36
CA ASN A 115 24.47 19.15 -23.69
C ASN A 115 24.30 18.46 -25.04
N TRP A 116 25.21 18.65 -26.00
CA TRP A 116 25.13 17.99 -27.31
C TRP A 116 25.30 16.48 -27.22
N LYS A 117 25.88 15.96 -26.12
CA LYS A 117 25.87 14.53 -25.80
C LYS A 117 24.45 13.97 -25.80
N GLN A 118 23.45 14.74 -25.38
CA GLN A 118 22.05 14.31 -25.32
C GLN A 118 21.40 14.19 -26.70
N ALA A 119 21.96 14.84 -27.73
CA ALA A 119 21.53 14.70 -29.13
C ALA A 119 22.16 13.51 -29.86
N GLN A 120 23.15 12.83 -29.27
CA GLN A 120 23.70 11.59 -29.81
C GLN A 120 22.78 10.44 -29.43
N VAL A 121 22.09 9.82 -30.39
CA VAL A 121 21.16 8.71 -30.16
C VAL A 121 21.68 7.41 -30.76
N PRO A 122 21.38 6.23 -30.17
CA PRO A 122 21.72 4.95 -30.78
C PRO A 122 21.00 4.78 -32.11
N GLN A 123 21.73 4.38 -33.16
CA GLN A 123 21.18 4.27 -34.51
C GLN A 123 20.01 3.28 -34.56
N GLY A 124 18.84 3.74 -35.00
CA GLY A 124 17.61 2.94 -35.09
C GLY A 124 16.78 2.92 -33.80
N ALA A 125 17.20 3.63 -32.75
CA ALA A 125 16.38 3.82 -31.56
C ALA A 125 15.15 4.68 -31.84
N ILE A 126 14.07 4.41 -31.11
CA ILE A 126 12.89 5.28 -31.05
C ILE A 126 13.19 6.37 -30.02
N VAL A 127 13.10 7.63 -30.45
CA VAL A 127 13.31 8.80 -29.59
C VAL A 127 11.98 9.20 -28.94
N LEU A 128 11.98 9.37 -27.62
CA LEU A 128 10.83 9.80 -26.83
C LEU A 128 11.03 11.26 -26.40
N ASP A 129 10.09 12.10 -26.79
CA ASP A 129 10.24 13.55 -26.70
C ASP A 129 10.01 14.03 -25.27
N ASN A 130 11.09 14.38 -24.56
CA ASN A 130 11.00 14.94 -23.22
C ASN A 130 10.59 16.42 -23.28
N HIS A 131 9.39 16.73 -22.80
CA HIS A 131 8.87 18.10 -22.74
C HIS A 131 9.26 18.83 -21.45
N ASN A 132 9.79 18.11 -20.45
CA ASN A 132 10.10 18.63 -19.13
C ASN A 132 11.61 18.72 -18.85
N GLY A 133 12.44 18.38 -19.84
CA GLY A 133 13.90 18.43 -19.75
C GLY A 133 14.56 18.26 -21.11
N THR A 134 15.89 18.30 -21.14
CA THR A 134 16.68 18.24 -22.39
C THR A 134 17.02 16.82 -22.83
N ALA A 135 17.06 15.86 -21.90
CA ALA A 135 17.39 14.47 -22.18
C ALA A 135 16.18 13.74 -22.78
N PRO A 136 16.22 13.25 -24.03
CA PRO A 136 15.13 12.41 -24.53
C PRO A 136 15.11 11.06 -23.80
N GLY A 137 13.93 10.44 -23.74
CA GLY A 137 13.85 9.01 -23.50
C GLY A 137 14.24 8.26 -24.78
N LEU A 138 14.67 7.00 -24.66
CA LEU A 138 15.09 6.21 -25.82
C LEU A 138 14.58 4.77 -25.70
N ILE A 139 14.17 4.18 -26.81
CA ILE A 139 13.86 2.75 -26.90
C ILE A 139 14.78 2.12 -27.95
N LEU A 140 15.65 1.24 -27.50
CA LEU A 140 16.56 0.47 -28.35
C LEU A 140 15.94 -0.93 -28.54
N GLU A 141 15.82 -1.38 -29.78
CA GLU A 141 15.34 -2.73 -30.10
C GLU A 141 16.40 -3.51 -30.87
N LYS A 142 16.73 -4.72 -30.40
CA LYS A 142 17.63 -5.62 -31.11
C LYS A 142 17.32 -7.07 -30.77
N GLU A 143 17.24 -7.92 -31.79
CA GLU A 143 17.13 -9.38 -31.63
C GLU A 143 15.98 -9.82 -30.71
N GLY A 144 14.83 -9.13 -30.80
CA GLY A 144 13.65 -9.43 -29.97
C GLY A 144 13.72 -8.93 -28.52
N LYS A 145 14.81 -8.25 -28.14
CA LYS A 145 14.97 -7.57 -26.85
C LYS A 145 14.78 -6.06 -27.00
N ALA A 146 14.35 -5.41 -25.93
CA ALA A 146 14.27 -3.95 -25.87
C ALA A 146 14.96 -3.38 -24.62
N ALA A 147 15.60 -2.23 -24.76
CA ALA A 147 16.06 -1.41 -23.65
C ALA A 147 15.39 -0.04 -23.71
N ILE A 148 14.70 0.34 -22.64
CA ILE A 148 13.98 1.62 -22.52
C ILE A 148 14.76 2.49 -21.54
N LEU A 149 15.26 3.63 -22.00
CA LEU A 149 16.06 4.56 -21.21
C LEU A 149 15.18 5.76 -20.82
N LEU A 150 15.05 6.00 -19.53
CA LEU A 150 14.26 7.09 -18.96
C LEU A 150 15.11 8.04 -18.11
N PRO A 151 14.78 9.34 -18.07
CA PRO A 151 15.43 10.30 -17.18
C PRO A 151 15.31 9.92 -15.71
N GLY A 152 16.25 10.37 -14.89
CA GLY A 152 16.20 10.16 -13.43
C GLY A 152 15.09 10.94 -12.71
N PRO A 153 14.90 12.24 -12.98
CA PRO A 153 13.89 13.03 -12.27
C PRO A 153 12.44 12.52 -12.49
N PRO A 154 11.64 12.30 -11.42
CA PRO A 154 10.26 11.85 -11.56
C PRO A 154 9.37 12.76 -12.41
N SER A 155 9.63 14.07 -12.39
CA SER A 155 8.93 15.07 -13.20
C SER A 155 9.11 14.90 -14.70
N GLU A 156 10.16 14.21 -15.14
CA GLU A 156 10.45 13.88 -16.54
C GLU A 156 10.08 12.43 -16.87
N LEU A 157 10.43 11.50 -15.98
CA LEU A 157 10.17 10.07 -16.13
C LEU A 157 8.68 9.74 -16.22
N ILE A 158 7.86 10.29 -15.31
CA ILE A 158 6.45 9.92 -15.20
C ILE A 158 5.67 10.32 -16.48
N PRO A 159 5.80 11.55 -17.02
CA PRO A 159 5.16 11.92 -18.28
C PRO A 159 5.59 11.07 -19.47
N LEU A 160 6.90 10.84 -19.64
CA LEU A 160 7.44 9.99 -20.72
C LEU A 160 6.89 8.57 -20.62
N PHE A 161 6.84 8.03 -19.41
CA PHE A 161 6.32 6.70 -19.19
C PHE A 161 4.84 6.62 -19.55
N LYS A 162 4.01 7.52 -19.02
CA LYS A 162 2.55 7.51 -19.26
C LYS A 162 2.18 7.77 -20.72
N GLY A 163 2.92 8.65 -21.38
CA GLY A 163 2.63 9.06 -22.75
C GLY A 163 3.01 8.00 -23.77
N GLU A 164 4.30 7.63 -23.80
CA GLU A 164 4.85 6.87 -24.93
C GLU A 164 5.24 5.43 -24.53
N VAL A 165 5.94 5.25 -23.41
CA VAL A 165 6.41 3.91 -22.98
C VAL A 165 5.24 2.98 -22.64
N PHE A 166 4.20 3.50 -21.98
CA PHE A 166 3.03 2.71 -21.60
C PHE A 166 2.36 2.10 -22.83
N GLU A 167 2.10 2.90 -23.86
CA GLU A 167 1.49 2.43 -25.10
C GLU A 167 2.42 1.52 -25.89
N TYR A 168 3.74 1.75 -25.87
CA TYR A 168 4.72 0.84 -26.45
C TYR A 168 4.68 -0.54 -25.79
N LEU A 169 4.74 -0.61 -24.45
CA LEU A 169 4.72 -1.86 -23.70
C LEU A 169 3.39 -2.60 -23.84
N LYS A 170 2.27 -1.86 -23.82
CA LYS A 170 0.91 -2.39 -24.03
C LYS A 170 0.74 -3.03 -25.41
N LYS A 171 1.35 -2.47 -26.45
CA LYS A 171 1.34 -3.09 -27.79
C LYS A 171 2.12 -4.41 -27.82
N LYS A 172 3.19 -4.56 -27.03
CA LYS A 172 3.97 -5.79 -26.93
C LYS A 172 3.33 -6.87 -26.05
N GLN A 173 2.54 -6.46 -25.06
CA GLN A 173 1.80 -7.35 -24.16
C GLN A 173 0.33 -6.91 -24.13
N PRO A 174 -0.53 -7.50 -24.97
CA PRO A 174 -1.95 -7.11 -25.05
C PRO A 174 -2.77 -7.53 -23.82
N GLU A 175 -2.17 -8.27 -22.89
CA GLU A 175 -2.82 -8.71 -21.66
C GLU A 175 -2.61 -7.69 -20.55
N VAL A 176 -3.69 -7.35 -19.84
CA VAL A 176 -3.67 -6.51 -18.64
C VAL A 176 -3.80 -7.38 -17.38
N LEU A 177 -3.26 -6.91 -16.26
CA LEU A 177 -3.59 -7.47 -14.95
C LEU A 177 -4.58 -6.56 -14.23
N ARG A 178 -5.59 -7.18 -13.63
CA ARG A 178 -6.49 -6.50 -12.70
C ARG A 178 -6.51 -7.21 -11.37
N SER A 179 -6.23 -6.44 -10.33
CA SER A 179 -6.27 -6.88 -8.94
C SER A 179 -7.57 -6.44 -8.28
N GLN A 180 -8.12 -7.30 -7.44
CA GLN A 180 -9.21 -6.99 -6.51
C GLN A 180 -8.80 -7.43 -5.11
N MET A 181 -8.92 -6.52 -4.15
CA MET A 181 -8.64 -6.82 -2.75
C MET A 181 -9.83 -7.53 -2.11
N VAL A 182 -9.57 -8.43 -1.17
CA VAL A 182 -10.54 -8.97 -0.21
C VAL A 182 -9.93 -8.81 1.17
N LYS A 183 -10.52 -7.94 1.99
CA LYS A 183 -9.95 -7.53 3.28
C LYS A 183 -10.71 -8.20 4.41
N ILE A 184 -9.99 -8.99 5.19
CA ILE A 184 -10.51 -9.84 6.26
C ILE A 184 -10.04 -9.30 7.61
N CYS A 185 -10.97 -9.22 8.56
CA CYS A 185 -10.68 -8.96 9.95
C CYS A 185 -11.40 -9.99 10.84
N GLY A 186 -10.77 -10.37 11.95
CA GLY A 186 -11.32 -11.38 12.85
C GLY A 186 -10.55 -12.69 12.85
N VAL A 187 -9.94 -13.04 11.73
CA VAL A 187 -9.29 -14.34 11.46
C VAL A 187 -7.77 -14.18 11.37
N GLY A 188 -7.00 -15.14 11.91
CA GLY A 188 -5.54 -15.11 11.86
C GLY A 188 -4.99 -15.50 10.47
N GLU A 189 -3.78 -15.05 10.14
CA GLU A 189 -3.14 -15.32 8.84
C GLU A 189 -3.06 -16.81 8.51
N SER A 190 -2.53 -17.62 9.42
CA SER A 190 -2.42 -19.08 9.22
C SER A 190 -3.78 -19.78 9.08
N GLN A 191 -4.84 -19.21 9.66
CA GLN A 191 -6.20 -19.72 9.49
C GLN A 191 -6.74 -19.35 8.10
N VAL A 192 -6.53 -18.11 7.65
CA VAL A 192 -6.92 -17.68 6.30
C VAL A 192 -6.22 -18.53 5.24
N GLU A 193 -4.93 -18.80 5.41
CA GLU A 193 -4.15 -19.65 4.49
C GLU A 193 -4.67 -21.09 4.47
N ALA A 194 -4.89 -21.70 5.65
CA ALA A 194 -5.42 -23.06 5.73
C ALA A 194 -6.80 -23.21 5.06
N GLU A 195 -7.69 -22.22 5.23
CA GLU A 195 -9.02 -22.17 4.62
C GLU A 195 -9.01 -21.92 3.11
N LEU A 196 -7.87 -21.51 2.54
CA LEU A 196 -7.72 -21.19 1.11
C LEU A 196 -6.74 -22.11 0.37
N LEU A 197 -6.13 -23.07 1.05
CA LEU A 197 -5.07 -23.91 0.49
C LEU A 197 -5.50 -24.59 -0.81
N ASP A 198 -6.73 -25.12 -0.88
CA ASP A 198 -7.26 -25.76 -2.09
C ASP A 198 -7.47 -24.80 -3.26
N LEU A 199 -7.74 -23.51 -2.99
CA LEU A 199 -7.84 -22.47 -4.02
C LEU A 199 -6.46 -22.01 -4.47
N ILE A 200 -5.52 -21.91 -3.54
CA ILE A 200 -4.12 -21.53 -3.79
C ILE A 200 -3.41 -22.62 -4.60
N ASP A 201 -3.59 -23.90 -4.27
CA ASP A 201 -2.94 -25.02 -4.96
C ASP A 201 -3.46 -25.21 -6.39
N LYS A 202 -4.72 -24.83 -6.65
CA LYS A 202 -5.37 -24.97 -7.97
C LYS A 202 -5.33 -23.67 -8.79
N GLN A 203 -4.73 -22.60 -8.26
CA GLN A 203 -4.75 -21.31 -8.94
C GLN A 203 -3.93 -21.35 -10.23
N THR A 204 -4.43 -20.67 -11.25
CA THR A 204 -3.71 -20.46 -12.51
C THR A 204 -3.92 -19.01 -12.93
N ASN A 205 -5.14 -18.68 -13.31
CA ASN A 205 -5.63 -17.34 -13.56
C ASN A 205 -7.12 -17.31 -13.20
N PRO A 206 -7.55 -16.59 -12.15
CA PRO A 206 -6.77 -15.64 -11.34
C PRO A 206 -5.83 -16.29 -10.32
N THR A 207 -4.90 -15.49 -9.78
CA THR A 207 -4.03 -15.84 -8.65
C THR A 207 -4.46 -15.14 -7.35
N ILE A 208 -4.09 -15.69 -6.20
CA ILE A 208 -4.31 -15.17 -4.85
C ILE A 208 -2.94 -14.89 -4.22
N ALA A 209 -2.75 -13.68 -3.71
CA ALA A 209 -1.61 -13.32 -2.87
C ALA A 209 -2.09 -12.83 -1.50
N THR A 210 -1.47 -13.33 -0.43
CA THR A 210 -1.81 -12.98 0.95
C THR A 210 -0.88 -11.89 1.48
N TYR A 211 -1.46 -10.88 2.14
CA TYR A 211 -0.75 -9.78 2.78
C TYR A 211 -1.21 -9.66 4.23
N ALA A 212 -0.27 -9.83 5.16
CA ALA A 212 -0.52 -9.60 6.58
C ALA A 212 -0.44 -8.10 6.91
N LYS A 213 -1.46 -7.58 7.59
CA LYS A 213 -1.41 -6.29 8.29
C LYS A 213 -1.60 -6.50 9.78
N THR A 214 -1.34 -5.47 10.59
CA THR A 214 -1.62 -5.53 12.03
C THR A 214 -3.10 -5.82 12.27
N GLY A 215 -3.42 -7.06 12.67
CA GLY A 215 -4.78 -7.47 13.06
C GLY A 215 -5.74 -7.73 11.91
N GLU A 216 -5.26 -7.66 10.66
CA GLU A 216 -6.05 -7.82 9.44
C GLU A 216 -5.28 -8.71 8.44
N VAL A 217 -6.02 -9.45 7.60
CA VAL A 217 -5.46 -10.25 6.51
C VAL A 217 -6.07 -9.76 5.21
N HIS A 218 -5.25 -9.32 4.27
CA HIS A 218 -5.70 -8.82 2.98
C HIS A 218 -5.29 -9.81 1.89
N LEU A 219 -6.23 -10.21 1.07
CA LEU A 219 -6.00 -11.09 -0.07
C LEU A 219 -6.10 -10.27 -1.34
N ARG A 220 -5.14 -10.42 -2.25
CA ARG A 220 -5.18 -9.80 -3.58
C ARG A 220 -5.47 -10.88 -4.61
N VAL A 221 -6.64 -10.78 -5.24
CA VAL A 221 -7.03 -11.63 -6.36
C VAL A 221 -6.65 -10.93 -7.66
N THR A 222 -5.71 -11.49 -8.41
CA THR A 222 -5.20 -10.89 -9.64
C THR A 222 -5.58 -11.75 -10.85
N ALA A 223 -6.32 -11.18 -11.79
CA ALA A 223 -6.65 -11.82 -13.06
C ALA A 223 -5.86 -11.19 -14.21
N ARG A 224 -5.42 -12.03 -15.13
CA ARG A 224 -4.79 -11.65 -16.41
C ARG A 224 -5.78 -11.84 -17.55
N ALA A 225 -5.98 -10.84 -18.40
CA ALA A 225 -6.86 -10.97 -19.56
C ALA A 225 -6.53 -9.95 -20.65
N LYS A 226 -7.15 -10.05 -21.83
CA LYS A 226 -6.92 -9.11 -22.96
C LYS A 226 -7.41 -7.68 -22.70
N ASN A 227 -8.27 -7.48 -21.70
CA ASN A 227 -8.78 -6.18 -21.29
C ASN A 227 -9.30 -6.22 -19.85
N GLU A 228 -9.58 -5.04 -19.27
CA GLU A 228 -9.99 -4.92 -17.88
C GLU A 228 -11.32 -5.61 -17.57
N GLU A 229 -12.29 -5.55 -18.48
CA GLU A 229 -13.62 -6.13 -18.26
C GLU A 229 -13.55 -7.65 -18.15
N GLU A 230 -12.75 -8.28 -19.01
CA GLU A 230 -12.52 -9.72 -18.95
C GLU A 230 -11.74 -10.11 -17.69
N ALA A 231 -10.73 -9.34 -17.29
CA ALA A 231 -9.99 -9.60 -16.04
C ALA A 231 -10.93 -9.51 -14.82
N LYS A 232 -11.80 -8.49 -14.76
CA LYS A 232 -12.83 -8.36 -13.72
C LYS A 232 -13.78 -9.56 -13.72
N ARG A 233 -14.20 -10.03 -14.90
CA ARG A 233 -15.07 -11.21 -15.04
C ARG A 233 -14.39 -12.49 -14.53
N LEU A 234 -13.10 -12.67 -14.79
CA LEU A 234 -12.32 -13.81 -14.33
C LEU A 234 -12.08 -13.80 -12.81
N ALA A 235 -11.81 -12.64 -12.21
CA ALA A 235 -11.59 -12.51 -10.76
C ALA A 235 -12.86 -12.74 -9.93
N LYS A 236 -14.03 -12.38 -10.48
CA LYS A 236 -15.31 -12.32 -9.74
C LYS A 236 -15.72 -13.64 -9.07
N PRO A 237 -15.64 -14.83 -9.70
CA PRO A 237 -15.99 -16.10 -9.05
C PRO A 237 -15.10 -16.39 -7.84
N LEU A 238 -13.80 -16.16 -7.96
CA LEU A 238 -12.85 -16.43 -6.88
C LEU A 238 -13.05 -15.48 -5.70
N VAL A 239 -13.27 -14.19 -5.97
CA VAL A 239 -13.62 -13.21 -4.94
C VAL A 239 -14.94 -13.58 -4.24
N LYS A 240 -15.93 -14.07 -4.99
CA LYS A 240 -17.21 -14.53 -4.43
C LYS A 240 -17.01 -15.75 -3.52
N GLU A 241 -16.17 -16.69 -3.92
CA GLU A 241 -15.85 -17.89 -3.13
C GLU A 241 -15.12 -17.53 -1.83
N ILE A 242 -14.09 -16.68 -1.89
CA ILE A 242 -13.40 -16.18 -0.69
C ILE A 242 -14.39 -15.49 0.25
N ARG A 243 -15.28 -14.64 -0.28
CA ARG A 243 -16.34 -14.01 0.51
C ARG A 243 -17.30 -15.01 1.13
N HIS A 244 -17.63 -16.09 0.43
CA HIS A 244 -18.51 -17.13 0.96
C HIS A 244 -17.86 -17.84 2.14
N ARG A 245 -16.58 -18.21 2.05
CA ARG A 245 -15.83 -18.90 3.11
C ARG A 245 -15.65 -18.07 4.37
N PHE A 246 -15.32 -16.78 4.22
CA PHE A 246 -15.03 -15.91 5.37
C PHE A 246 -16.23 -15.11 5.89
N GLY A 247 -17.34 -15.06 5.13
CA GLY A 247 -18.58 -14.40 5.51
C GLY A 247 -18.37 -12.98 6.03
N ASP A 248 -18.93 -12.70 7.21
CA ASP A 248 -18.85 -11.40 7.88
C ASP A 248 -17.43 -11.02 8.33
N SER A 249 -16.45 -11.92 8.24
CA SER A 249 -15.06 -11.56 8.47
C SER A 249 -14.48 -10.74 7.32
N VAL A 250 -15.07 -10.78 6.12
CA VAL A 250 -14.73 -9.85 5.04
C VAL A 250 -15.41 -8.50 5.31
N TYR A 251 -14.62 -7.46 5.52
CA TYR A 251 -15.16 -6.12 5.73
C TYR A 251 -15.17 -5.27 4.45
N SER A 252 -14.34 -5.58 3.46
CA SER A 252 -14.30 -4.84 2.19
C SER A 252 -13.72 -5.64 1.04
N VAL A 253 -14.08 -5.25 -0.19
CA VAL A 253 -13.41 -5.65 -1.45
C VAL A 253 -12.83 -4.47 -2.22
N HIS A 254 -12.76 -3.30 -1.59
CA HIS A 254 -12.28 -2.07 -2.19
C HIS A 254 -10.88 -1.74 -1.65
N GLU A 255 -9.95 -1.39 -2.55
CA GLU A 255 -8.54 -1.17 -2.21
C GLU A 255 -8.33 -0.02 -1.22
N GLU A 256 -9.10 1.07 -1.37
CA GLU A 256 -8.98 2.26 -0.51
C GLU A 256 -9.78 2.17 0.80
N GLU A 257 -10.77 1.26 0.91
CA GLU A 257 -11.65 1.20 2.08
C GLU A 257 -10.95 0.51 3.26
N THR A 258 -10.69 1.26 4.33
CA THR A 258 -10.12 0.76 5.59
C THR A 258 -11.20 0.20 6.51
N LEU A 259 -10.80 -0.47 7.60
CA LEU A 259 -11.74 -1.05 8.56
C LEU A 259 -12.62 0.03 9.23
N GLU A 260 -12.02 1.17 9.62
CA GLU A 260 -12.71 2.32 10.19
C GLU A 260 -13.66 2.97 9.18
N MET A 261 -13.30 3.05 7.89
CA MET A 261 -14.19 3.53 6.85
C MET A 261 -15.42 2.62 6.71
N ALA A 262 -15.21 1.29 6.73
CA ALA A 262 -16.30 0.33 6.71
C ALA A 262 -17.23 0.48 7.93
N VAL A 263 -16.69 0.73 9.12
CA VAL A 263 -17.47 1.00 10.35
C VAL A 263 -18.28 2.29 10.22
N VAL A 264 -17.64 3.41 9.87
CA VAL A 264 -18.32 4.72 9.74
C VAL A 264 -19.42 4.67 8.68
N LYS A 265 -19.15 4.01 7.54
CA LYS A 265 -20.14 3.80 6.49
C LYS A 265 -21.34 2.97 6.96
N LEU A 266 -21.11 1.91 7.74
CA LEU A 266 -22.19 1.09 8.30
C LEU A 266 -23.02 1.89 9.32
N LEU A 267 -22.37 2.65 10.19
CA LEU A 267 -23.07 3.54 11.13
C LEU A 267 -23.94 4.55 10.38
N GLY A 268 -23.38 5.26 9.40
CA GLY A 268 -24.11 6.25 8.61
C GLY A 268 -25.27 5.64 7.81
N LYS A 269 -25.07 4.46 7.21
CA LYS A 269 -26.12 3.71 6.49
C LYS A 269 -27.35 3.43 7.37
N HIS A 270 -27.13 3.16 8.65
CA HIS A 270 -28.20 2.84 9.61
C HIS A 270 -28.59 4.03 10.50
N GLY A 271 -28.05 5.22 10.26
CA GLY A 271 -28.32 6.42 11.06
C GLY A 271 -27.87 6.31 12.52
N LEU A 272 -26.85 5.49 12.79
CA LEU A 272 -26.38 5.20 14.15
C LEU A 272 -25.25 6.15 14.58
N THR A 273 -25.25 6.46 15.86
CA THR A 273 -24.20 7.23 16.54
C THR A 273 -23.34 6.34 17.43
N VAL A 274 -22.07 6.71 17.59
CA VAL A 274 -21.09 5.96 18.37
C VAL A 274 -20.20 6.86 19.21
N THR A 275 -19.80 6.32 20.37
CA THR A 275 -18.79 6.88 21.26
C THR A 275 -17.74 5.84 21.64
N THR A 276 -16.58 6.27 22.14
CA THR A 276 -15.54 5.36 22.63
C THR A 276 -15.22 5.61 24.10
N ALA A 277 -14.88 4.54 24.82
CA ALA A 277 -14.40 4.60 26.20
C ALA A 277 -13.04 3.88 26.32
N GLU A 278 -11.96 4.64 26.33
CA GLU A 278 -10.61 4.13 26.17
C GLU A 278 -9.78 4.23 27.45
N SER A 279 -9.09 3.14 27.79
CA SER A 279 -8.03 3.14 28.79
C SER A 279 -6.68 2.87 28.12
N CYS A 280 -6.28 1.61 27.91
CA CYS A 280 -4.93 1.28 27.44
C CYS A 280 -4.62 1.73 26.00
N THR A 281 -5.63 1.95 25.16
CA THR A 281 -5.47 2.48 23.81
C THR A 281 -5.21 3.99 23.80
N GLY A 282 -5.66 4.73 24.82
CA GLY A 282 -5.29 6.13 25.03
C GLY A 282 -5.75 7.09 23.92
N GLY A 283 -6.91 6.85 23.31
CA GLY A 283 -7.47 7.70 22.26
C GLY A 283 -7.19 7.21 20.83
N LEU A 284 -6.44 6.13 20.66
CA LEU A 284 -6.14 5.58 19.33
C LEU A 284 -7.38 5.07 18.60
N LEU A 285 -8.39 4.54 19.32
CA LEU A 285 -9.63 4.08 18.71
C LEU A 285 -10.45 5.27 18.20
N ALA A 286 -10.63 6.30 19.03
CA ALA A 286 -11.25 7.55 18.63
C ALA A 286 -10.52 8.18 17.44
N GLY A 287 -9.18 8.26 17.49
CA GLY A 287 -8.37 8.81 16.41
C GLY A 287 -8.57 8.09 15.07
N ARG A 288 -8.65 6.75 15.07
CA ARG A 288 -8.94 5.98 13.85
C ARG A 288 -10.30 6.32 13.26
N LEU A 289 -11.35 6.46 14.08
CA LEU A 289 -12.68 6.85 13.61
C LEU A 289 -12.68 8.30 13.07
N VAL A 290 -12.06 9.23 13.79
CA VAL A 290 -11.99 10.66 13.43
C VAL A 290 -11.21 10.89 12.13
N ASN A 291 -10.23 10.04 11.81
CA ASN A 291 -9.49 10.13 10.56
C ASN A 291 -10.33 9.83 9.30
N VAL A 292 -11.54 9.26 9.46
CA VAL A 292 -12.44 9.01 8.34
C VAL A 292 -13.18 10.32 7.98
N PRO A 293 -13.10 10.80 6.73
CA PRO A 293 -13.89 11.95 6.30
C PRO A 293 -15.38 11.73 6.54
N GLY A 294 -16.06 12.72 7.14
CA GLY A 294 -17.47 12.63 7.51
C GLY A 294 -17.76 11.94 8.85
N ALA A 295 -16.74 11.49 9.60
CA ALA A 295 -16.94 10.81 10.88
C ALA A 295 -17.75 11.61 11.91
N SER A 296 -17.80 12.94 11.81
CA SER A 296 -18.61 13.82 12.69
C SER A 296 -20.11 13.54 12.62
N GLU A 297 -20.60 12.90 11.57
CA GLU A 297 -22.02 12.52 11.46
C GLU A 297 -22.40 11.39 12.42
N VAL A 298 -21.44 10.50 12.71
CA VAL A 298 -21.68 9.28 13.49
C VAL A 298 -20.94 9.29 14.84
N PHE A 299 -19.77 9.92 14.94
CA PHE A 299 -18.94 9.93 16.14
C PHE A 299 -19.21 11.19 16.98
N ARG A 300 -19.77 11.02 18.18
CA ARG A 300 -20.19 12.16 19.03
C ARG A 300 -19.13 12.59 20.03
N ALA A 301 -18.51 11.63 20.71
CA ALA A 301 -17.57 11.89 21.79
C ALA A 301 -16.61 10.71 21.97
N GLY A 302 -15.49 10.95 22.66
CA GLY A 302 -14.57 9.91 23.10
C GLY A 302 -14.08 10.19 24.52
N PHE A 303 -14.08 9.16 25.36
CA PHE A 303 -13.69 9.24 26.76
C PHE A 303 -12.37 8.51 27.00
N ILE A 304 -11.29 9.25 27.23
CA ILE A 304 -10.02 8.67 27.66
C ILE A 304 -10.01 8.58 29.19
N THR A 305 -10.44 7.44 29.72
CA THR A 305 -10.60 7.20 31.17
C THR A 305 -9.42 6.40 31.75
N TYR A 306 -8.21 6.91 31.56
CA TYR A 306 -6.97 6.22 31.95
C TYR A 306 -6.89 5.89 33.45
N ALA A 307 -7.41 6.78 34.31
CA ALA A 307 -7.45 6.58 35.76
C ALA A 307 -8.79 6.01 36.26
N ASN A 308 -8.76 5.22 37.34
CA ASN A 308 -9.98 4.71 37.99
C ASN A 308 -10.96 5.83 38.40
N LYS A 309 -10.44 6.97 38.86
CA LYS A 309 -11.28 8.14 39.17
C LYS A 309 -12.01 8.67 37.94
N ALA A 310 -11.37 8.64 36.77
CA ALA A 310 -11.99 9.06 35.51
C ALA A 310 -13.07 8.06 35.05
N LYS A 311 -12.81 6.75 35.14
CA LYS A 311 -13.82 5.70 34.86
C LYS A 311 -15.08 5.90 35.68
N ARG A 312 -14.93 6.18 36.98
CA ARG A 312 -16.06 6.46 37.89
C ARG A 312 -16.77 7.77 37.59
N LYS A 313 -16.02 8.83 37.29
CA LYS A 313 -16.58 10.19 37.13
C LYS A 313 -17.34 10.35 35.82
N TYR A 314 -16.83 9.78 34.73
CA TYR A 314 -17.33 10.05 33.38
C TYR A 314 -18.16 8.91 32.79
N LEU A 315 -17.99 7.68 33.29
CA LEU A 315 -18.65 6.49 32.75
C LEU A 315 -19.41 5.72 33.84
N ASP A 316 -19.59 6.30 35.02
CA ASP A 316 -20.29 5.69 36.17
C ASP A 316 -19.86 4.26 36.52
N VAL A 317 -18.62 3.88 36.20
CA VAL A 317 -18.05 2.59 36.62
C VAL A 317 -18.10 2.50 38.14
N SER A 318 -18.63 1.42 38.68
CA SER A 318 -18.91 1.33 40.11
C SER A 318 -17.62 1.17 40.92
N LYS A 319 -17.60 1.80 42.11
CA LYS A 319 -16.47 1.66 43.05
C LYS A 319 -16.29 0.20 43.47
N SER A 320 -17.39 -0.53 43.62
CA SER A 320 -17.41 -1.97 43.94
C SER A 320 -16.75 -2.81 42.85
N THR A 321 -17.06 -2.56 41.58
CA THR A 321 -16.47 -3.29 40.45
C THR A 321 -14.96 -3.09 40.39
N LEU A 322 -14.51 -1.84 40.48
CA LEU A 322 -13.07 -1.53 40.49
C LEU A 322 -12.33 -2.12 41.70
N LYS A 323 -12.97 -2.18 42.88
CA LYS A 323 -12.37 -2.78 44.08
C LYS A 323 -12.30 -4.30 44.00
N LYS A 324 -13.37 -4.95 43.52
CA LYS A 324 -13.49 -6.42 43.51
C LYS A 324 -12.77 -7.07 42.34
N TYR A 325 -12.90 -6.50 41.14
CA TYR A 325 -12.41 -7.10 39.90
C TYR A 325 -11.20 -6.36 39.31
N GLY A 326 -10.98 -5.11 39.70
CA GLY A 326 -9.93 -4.24 39.15
C GLY A 326 -10.28 -3.65 37.79
N ALA A 327 -9.49 -2.68 37.33
CA ALA A 327 -9.75 -1.94 36.10
C ALA A 327 -9.67 -2.78 34.82
N VAL A 328 -8.93 -3.88 34.85
CA VAL A 328 -8.76 -4.82 33.73
C VAL A 328 -9.57 -6.07 34.05
N SER A 329 -10.86 -6.03 33.70
CA SER A 329 -11.82 -7.09 33.94
C SER A 329 -12.99 -6.98 32.95
N PRO A 330 -13.75 -8.07 32.71
CA PRO A 330 -14.92 -8.00 31.85
C PRO A 330 -16.03 -7.12 32.45
N GLU A 331 -16.16 -7.07 33.78
CA GLU A 331 -17.14 -6.22 34.48
C GLU A 331 -16.83 -4.74 34.28
N THR A 332 -15.57 -4.33 34.42
CA THR A 332 -15.17 -2.94 34.17
C THR A 332 -15.38 -2.58 32.70
N ALA A 333 -15.02 -3.46 31.76
CA ALA A 333 -15.25 -3.20 30.33
C ALA A 333 -16.75 -3.03 30.01
N ARG A 334 -17.60 -3.87 30.60
CA ARG A 334 -19.07 -3.79 30.48
C ARG A 334 -19.60 -2.45 30.98
N GLU A 335 -19.23 -2.07 32.21
CA GLU A 335 -19.68 -0.80 32.80
C GLU A 335 -19.16 0.41 32.01
N MET A 336 -17.91 0.37 31.51
CA MET A 336 -17.37 1.42 30.64
C MET A 336 -18.17 1.58 29.34
N ALA A 337 -18.59 0.47 28.70
CA ALA A 337 -19.38 0.54 27.47
C ALA A 337 -20.78 1.11 27.71
N ILE A 338 -21.46 0.65 28.78
CA ILE A 338 -22.78 1.16 29.16
C ILE A 338 -22.71 2.66 29.50
N GLY A 339 -21.81 3.02 30.41
CA GLY A 339 -21.66 4.40 30.86
C GLY A 339 -21.21 5.33 29.74
N GLY A 340 -20.36 4.87 28.83
CA GLY A 340 -19.95 5.65 27.66
C GLY A 340 -21.12 5.97 26.73
N ALA A 341 -21.95 4.97 26.41
CA ALA A 341 -23.13 5.16 25.57
C ALA A 341 -24.10 6.18 26.17
N PHE A 342 -24.42 6.04 27.47
CA PHE A 342 -25.31 6.98 28.16
C PHE A 342 -24.72 8.38 28.32
N ALA A 343 -23.43 8.49 28.67
CA ALA A 343 -22.79 9.79 28.88
C ALA A 343 -22.67 10.62 27.59
N ALA A 344 -22.60 9.96 26.42
CA ALA A 344 -22.54 10.62 25.12
C ALA A 344 -23.87 10.60 24.35
N ASP A 345 -24.95 10.06 24.94
CA ASP A 345 -26.25 9.87 24.29
C ASP A 345 -26.12 9.23 22.89
N CYS A 346 -25.42 8.09 22.82
CA CYS A 346 -25.12 7.38 21.57
C CYS A 346 -25.78 6.00 21.51
N ASP A 347 -26.13 5.57 20.29
CA ASP A 347 -26.70 4.24 20.02
C ASP A 347 -25.72 3.10 20.35
N ALA A 348 -24.43 3.38 20.23
CA ALA A 348 -23.37 2.43 20.47
C ALA A 348 -22.19 3.03 21.26
N CYS A 349 -21.53 2.18 22.03
CA CYS A 349 -20.25 2.50 22.64
C CYS A 349 -19.28 1.32 22.52
N VAL A 350 -18.02 1.62 22.23
CA VAL A 350 -16.93 0.63 22.30
C VAL A 350 -15.96 1.01 23.41
N ALA A 351 -15.78 0.12 24.37
CA ALA A 351 -14.90 0.29 25.51
C ALA A 351 -13.68 -0.63 25.46
N VAL A 352 -12.52 -0.11 25.85
CA VAL A 352 -11.26 -0.87 25.87
C VAL A 352 -10.52 -0.66 27.19
N THR A 353 -10.26 -1.76 27.90
CA THR A 353 -9.41 -1.76 29.11
C THR A 353 -8.46 -2.96 29.10
N GLY A 354 -7.22 -2.76 29.49
CA GLY A 354 -6.18 -3.79 29.33
C GLY A 354 -4.80 -3.36 29.81
N ILE A 355 -3.85 -4.26 29.66
CA ILE A 355 -2.45 -4.09 30.09
C ILE A 355 -1.58 -4.12 28.83
N ALA A 356 -1.18 -2.94 28.34
CA ALA A 356 -0.34 -2.84 27.15
C ALA A 356 1.15 -3.12 27.42
N GLY A 357 1.61 -3.12 28.68
CA GLY A 357 3.03 -3.32 29.02
C GLY A 357 3.90 -2.09 28.80
N PRO A 358 5.24 -2.20 28.96
CA PRO A 358 5.94 -3.43 29.32
C PRO A 358 5.64 -3.89 30.77
N ASP A 359 5.24 -2.96 31.65
CA ASP A 359 4.92 -3.24 33.05
C ASP A 359 3.42 -3.37 33.32
N GLY A 360 3.06 -3.69 34.56
CA GLY A 360 1.68 -3.72 35.05
C GLY A 360 0.97 -5.05 34.86
N GLY A 361 1.64 -6.06 34.28
CA GLY A 361 1.16 -7.43 34.24
C GLY A 361 1.41 -8.18 35.55
N THR A 362 0.53 -9.14 35.85
CA THR A 362 0.70 -10.15 36.91
C THR A 362 0.54 -11.55 36.31
N GLN A 363 0.79 -12.59 37.09
CA GLN A 363 0.56 -13.97 36.64
C GLN A 363 -0.90 -14.21 36.21
N ASP A 364 -1.87 -13.66 36.95
CA ASP A 364 -3.30 -13.78 36.63
C ASP A 364 -3.77 -12.82 35.52
N LYS A 365 -3.07 -11.68 35.37
CA LYS A 365 -3.39 -10.62 34.40
C LYS A 365 -2.13 -10.21 33.66
N PRO A 366 -1.62 -11.03 32.74
CA PRO A 366 -0.35 -10.75 32.08
C PRO A 366 -0.45 -9.56 31.12
N VAL A 367 0.70 -9.00 30.76
CA VAL A 367 0.81 -8.03 29.65
C VAL A 367 0.19 -8.62 28.39
N GLY A 368 -0.56 -7.81 27.65
CA GLY A 368 -1.32 -8.22 26.48
C GLY A 368 -2.77 -8.60 26.79
N LEU A 369 -3.16 -8.74 28.06
CA LEU A 369 -4.55 -8.97 28.43
C LEU A 369 -5.39 -7.70 28.19
N VAL A 370 -6.39 -7.81 27.32
CA VAL A 370 -7.31 -6.72 26.98
C VAL A 370 -8.74 -7.23 26.96
N TYR A 371 -9.65 -6.48 27.59
CA TYR A 371 -11.09 -6.64 27.46
C TYR A 371 -11.64 -5.53 26.59
N ILE A 372 -12.42 -5.91 25.59
CA ILE A 372 -13.11 -5.02 24.68
C ILE A 372 -14.60 -5.29 24.83
N ALA A 373 -15.38 -4.24 25.04
CA ALA A 373 -16.82 -4.33 25.15
C ALA A 373 -17.51 -3.43 24.14
N THR A 374 -18.65 -3.87 23.61
CA THR A 374 -19.53 -3.06 22.78
C THR A 374 -20.92 -3.05 23.38
N TYR A 375 -21.46 -1.86 23.62
CA TYR A 375 -22.87 -1.64 23.93
C TYR A 375 -23.62 -1.28 22.64
N MET A 376 -24.76 -1.94 22.38
CA MET A 376 -25.66 -1.65 21.27
C MET A 376 -27.04 -2.29 21.53
N LYS A 377 -28.14 -1.59 21.25
CA LYS A 377 -29.53 -2.08 21.48
C LYS A 377 -29.71 -2.71 22.86
N GLU A 378 -29.29 -2.01 23.91
CA GLU A 378 -29.37 -2.45 25.32
C GLU A 378 -28.61 -3.75 25.65
N LYS A 379 -27.84 -4.29 24.69
CA LYS A 379 -26.99 -5.47 24.89
C LYS A 379 -25.54 -5.04 25.01
N VAL A 380 -24.79 -5.77 25.84
CA VAL A 380 -23.33 -5.59 25.94
C VAL A 380 -22.65 -6.91 25.62
N THR A 381 -21.78 -6.88 24.61
CA THR A 381 -20.89 -7.99 24.28
C THR A 381 -19.50 -7.66 24.80
N VAL A 382 -18.92 -8.53 25.62
CA VAL A 382 -17.54 -8.40 26.12
C VAL A 382 -16.68 -9.53 25.57
N LYS A 383 -15.52 -9.19 25.02
CA LYS A 383 -14.53 -10.16 24.51
C LYS A 383 -13.20 -9.98 25.24
N LYS A 384 -12.60 -11.10 25.64
CA LYS A 384 -11.25 -11.19 26.21
C LYS A 384 -10.25 -11.49 25.11
N PHE A 385 -9.16 -10.75 25.08
CA PHE A 385 -8.03 -10.98 24.18
C PHE A 385 -6.73 -11.08 24.97
N GLN A 386 -5.84 -11.95 24.50
CA GLN A 386 -4.46 -12.04 24.98
C GLN A 386 -3.53 -11.77 23.79
N PHE A 387 -3.13 -10.51 23.64
CA PHE A 387 -2.23 -10.09 22.56
C PHE A 387 -0.77 -10.37 22.92
N LYS A 388 0.06 -10.52 21.87
CA LYS A 388 1.51 -10.64 21.97
C LYS A 388 2.15 -9.44 21.27
N GLY A 389 3.35 -9.05 21.72
CA GLY A 389 4.11 -7.96 21.14
C GLY A 389 4.42 -6.86 22.16
N ASN A 390 5.03 -5.79 21.67
CA ASN A 390 5.34 -4.61 22.48
C ASN A 390 4.07 -3.76 22.76
N ARG A 391 4.24 -2.71 23.56
CA ARG A 391 3.15 -1.82 23.97
C ARG A 391 2.36 -1.23 22.81
N GLU A 392 3.05 -0.80 21.77
CA GLU A 392 2.44 -0.23 20.57
C GLU A 392 1.59 -1.28 19.84
N LYS A 393 2.16 -2.44 19.54
CA LYS A 393 1.46 -3.52 18.85
C LYS A 393 0.22 -4.00 19.60
N ILE A 394 0.28 -4.12 20.93
CA ILE A 394 -0.87 -4.50 21.75
C ILE A 394 -1.99 -3.46 21.63
N ARG A 395 -1.64 -2.17 21.65
CA ARG A 395 -2.63 -1.08 21.51
C ARG A 395 -3.27 -1.08 20.12
N GLU A 396 -2.48 -1.24 19.06
CA GLU A 396 -2.99 -1.33 17.69
C GLU A 396 -3.93 -2.52 17.50
N MET A 397 -3.54 -3.70 17.97
CA MET A 397 -4.37 -4.90 17.91
C MET A 397 -5.69 -4.74 18.68
N ALA A 398 -5.65 -4.08 19.84
CA ALA A 398 -6.85 -3.76 20.60
C ALA A 398 -7.79 -2.82 19.83
N VAL A 399 -7.27 -1.81 19.13
CA VAL A 399 -8.06 -0.90 18.30
C VAL A 399 -8.71 -1.64 17.13
N VAL A 400 -7.97 -2.48 16.41
CA VAL A 400 -8.51 -3.28 15.29
C VAL A 400 -9.63 -4.21 15.76
N ARG A 401 -9.44 -4.90 16.88
CA ARG A 401 -10.47 -5.78 17.45
C ARG A 401 -11.68 -5.02 18.00
N ALA A 402 -11.49 -3.79 18.47
CA ALA A 402 -12.57 -2.91 18.89
C ALA A 402 -13.44 -2.45 17.72
N LEU A 403 -12.81 -2.03 16.62
CA LEU A 403 -13.51 -1.68 15.37
C LEU A 403 -14.27 -2.89 14.80
N ASP A 404 -13.65 -4.06 14.76
CA ASP A 404 -14.30 -5.28 14.26
C ASP A 404 -15.47 -5.72 15.15
N LEU A 405 -15.34 -5.63 16.47
CA LEU A 405 -16.43 -5.96 17.39
C LEU A 405 -17.63 -5.02 17.21
N LEU A 406 -17.38 -3.72 17.02
CA LEU A 406 -18.43 -2.76 16.69
C LEU A 406 -19.08 -3.09 15.36
N ARG A 407 -18.29 -3.31 14.31
CA ARG A 407 -18.78 -3.65 12.97
C ARG A 407 -19.70 -4.87 13.00
N ARG A 408 -19.26 -5.95 13.66
CA ARG A 408 -20.04 -7.19 13.82
C ARG A 408 -21.31 -6.95 14.63
N SER A 409 -21.23 -6.14 15.70
CA SER A 409 -22.41 -5.77 16.48
C SER A 409 -23.46 -5.04 15.61
N ILE A 410 -23.04 -4.18 14.67
CA ILE A 410 -23.96 -3.54 13.72
C ILE A 410 -24.61 -4.60 12.82
N LEU A 411 -23.79 -5.45 12.17
CA LEU A 411 -24.26 -6.48 11.23
C LEU A 411 -25.19 -7.53 11.87
N GLU A 412 -24.98 -7.86 13.15
CA GLU A 412 -25.85 -8.80 13.88
C GLU A 412 -27.22 -8.18 14.21
N ASN A 413 -27.33 -6.84 14.22
CA ASN A 413 -28.51 -6.13 14.67
C ASN A 413 -29.28 -5.42 13.55
N TYR A 414 -28.70 -5.22 12.37
CA TYR A 414 -29.26 -4.48 11.23
C TYR A 414 -28.78 -5.07 9.89
#